data_AF-B5VPY9-F1
#
_entry.id   AF-B5VPY9-F1
#
_cell.length_a   1.000
_cell.length_b   1.000
_cell.length_c   1.000
_cell.angle_alpha   90.00
_cell.angle_beta   90.00
_cell.angle_gamma   90.00
#
_symmetry.space_group_name_H-M   'P 1'
#
loop_
_entity.id
_entity.type
_entity.pdbx_description
1 polymer ?
#
loop_
_entity_poly.entity_id
_entity_poly.type
_entity_poly.pdbx_seq_one_letter_code
_entity_poly.pdbx_strand_id
1 'polypeptide(L)'
;MSELRAFSAPGKALLAGGYLVLDTKYEAFVVGLSARMHAVAHPYGSLQGSDKFEVRVKSKQFKDGEWLYHISPKTGFIPVSIGGSKNPFIEKVIANVFSYFKPNMDDYCNRNLFVIDIFSDDAYHSQEDSVTEHRGNRRLSFHSHRIEEVPKTGLGSSAGLVTVLTTALASFFVSDLENNVDKYREVIHNLSQVAHCQAQGKIGSGFDVAAAAYGSIRYRRFPPALISNLPDIGSATYGSKLAHLVDEEDWNITIKSNHLPSGLTLWMGDIKNGSETVKLVQKVKNWYDSHMPESLKIYTELDHANSRFMDGLSKLDRLHETHDDYSDQIFESLERNDCTCQKYPEITEVRDAVATIRRSFRKITKESGADIEPPVQTAYWMIARP
;
A
#
# COMPACT_ATOMS: atom_id res chain seq x y z
N MET A 1 -19.46 21.97 -2.41
CA MET A 1 -19.06 21.14 -1.25
C MET A 1 -18.34 22.04 -0.26
N SER A 2 -18.96 22.30 0.88
CA SER A 2 -18.54 23.28 1.90
C SER A 2 -18.07 22.61 3.20
N GLU A 3 -17.90 21.28 3.19
CA GLU A 3 -17.70 20.49 4.40
C GLU A 3 -16.29 19.93 4.47
N LEU A 4 -15.79 19.84 5.70
CA LEU A 4 -14.54 19.18 6.05
C LEU A 4 -14.72 17.68 5.84
N ARG A 5 -13.81 17.04 5.12
CA ARG A 5 -13.87 15.59 4.83
C ARG A 5 -12.60 14.89 5.27
N ALA A 6 -12.76 13.74 5.91
CA ALA A 6 -11.65 12.94 6.41
C ALA A 6 -11.61 11.59 5.71
N PHE A 7 -10.42 11.19 5.27
CA PHE A 7 -10.15 9.94 4.57
C PHE A 7 -9.02 9.20 5.27
N SER A 8 -8.98 7.88 5.11
CA SER A 8 -7.86 7.10 5.63
C SER A 8 -7.59 5.86 4.81
N ALA A 9 -6.31 5.47 4.73
CA ALA A 9 -5.83 4.27 4.05
C ALA A 9 -5.05 3.38 5.04
N PRO A 10 -5.33 2.06 5.10
CA PRO A 10 -4.58 1.15 5.97
C PRO A 10 -3.14 0.97 5.51
N GLY A 11 -2.27 0.59 6.44
CA GLY A 11 -0.94 0.06 6.14
C GLY A 11 -1.04 -1.34 5.55
N LYS A 12 0.09 -1.95 5.22
CA LYS A 12 0.13 -3.30 4.64
C LYS A 12 1.14 -4.22 5.33
N ALA A 13 0.83 -5.52 5.32
CA ALA A 13 1.78 -6.60 5.56
C ALA A 13 1.61 -7.68 4.49
N LEU A 14 2.71 -8.08 3.84
CA LEU A 14 2.71 -9.18 2.87
C LEU A 14 2.93 -10.49 3.62
N LEU A 15 1.93 -11.37 3.62
CA LEU A 15 2.01 -12.66 4.33
C LEU A 15 2.38 -13.84 3.43
N ALA A 16 2.01 -13.79 2.16
CA ALA A 16 2.34 -14.83 1.18
C ALA A 16 2.63 -14.22 -0.20
N GLY A 17 3.43 -14.92 -1.02
CA GLY A 17 3.79 -14.48 -2.37
C GLY A 17 5.00 -13.55 -2.44
N GLY A 18 5.81 -13.42 -1.38
CA GLY A 18 7.07 -12.68 -1.40
C GLY A 18 7.97 -13.09 -2.57
N TYR A 19 8.55 -12.12 -3.27
CA TYR A 19 9.33 -12.25 -4.52
C TYR A 19 8.54 -12.77 -5.74
N LEU A 20 7.65 -13.74 -5.56
CA LEU A 20 6.78 -14.28 -6.61
C LEU A 20 5.81 -13.23 -7.16
N VAL A 21 5.29 -12.36 -6.30
CA VAL A 21 4.36 -11.26 -6.65
C VAL A 21 4.91 -10.27 -7.68
N LEU A 22 6.21 -10.35 -8.02
CA LEU A 22 6.81 -9.56 -9.08
C LEU A 22 6.49 -10.09 -10.48
N ASP A 23 5.99 -11.31 -10.61
CA ASP A 23 5.53 -11.94 -11.84
C ASP A 23 4.00 -11.98 -11.87
N THR A 24 3.41 -11.69 -13.04
CA THR A 24 1.95 -11.70 -13.26
C THR A 24 1.33 -13.08 -13.13
N LYS A 25 2.13 -14.15 -13.10
CA LYS A 25 1.66 -15.52 -12.92
C LYS A 25 1.20 -15.82 -11.49
N TYR A 26 1.87 -15.24 -10.50
CA TYR A 26 1.71 -15.66 -9.11
C TYR A 26 0.83 -14.71 -8.31
N GLU A 27 0.13 -15.28 -7.33
CA GLU A 27 -0.68 -14.53 -6.40
C GLU A 27 0.07 -14.27 -5.08
N ALA A 28 -0.41 -13.27 -4.36
CA ALA A 28 0.09 -12.86 -3.07
C ALA A 28 -1.05 -12.62 -2.10
N PHE A 29 -0.76 -12.71 -0.81
CA PHE A 29 -1.69 -12.33 0.23
C PHE A 29 -1.15 -11.14 1.01
N VAL A 30 -1.92 -10.07 1.02
CA VAL A 30 -1.60 -8.83 1.71
C VAL A 30 -2.69 -8.53 2.71
N VAL A 31 -2.30 -8.27 3.95
CA VAL A 31 -3.21 -7.86 5.02
C VAL A 31 -3.16 -6.35 5.16
N GLY A 32 -4.34 -5.73 5.15
CA GLY A 32 -4.52 -4.34 5.54
C GLY A 32 -4.37 -4.21 7.05
N LEU A 33 -3.48 -3.33 7.50
CA LEU A 33 -3.17 -3.14 8.92
C LEU A 33 -4.11 -2.13 9.57
N SER A 34 -4.21 -2.22 10.91
CA SER A 34 -4.97 -1.27 11.73
C SER A 34 -4.34 0.13 11.78
N ALA A 35 -3.02 0.23 11.58
CA ALA A 35 -2.32 1.50 11.41
C ALA A 35 -2.73 2.15 10.09
N ARG A 36 -3.01 3.46 10.11
CA ARG A 36 -3.56 4.19 8.96
C ARG A 36 -2.81 5.47 8.66
N MET A 37 -2.79 5.81 7.38
CA MET A 37 -2.54 7.16 6.89
C MET A 37 -3.89 7.88 6.81
N HIS A 38 -3.92 9.16 7.15
CA HIS A 38 -5.12 9.98 7.20
C HIS A 38 -4.94 11.23 6.36
N ALA A 39 -6.01 11.68 5.70
CA ALA A 39 -6.08 12.97 5.04
C ALA A 39 -7.34 13.72 5.48
N VAL A 40 -7.21 15.01 5.71
CA VAL A 40 -8.32 15.91 5.99
C VAL A 40 -8.37 16.96 4.89
N ALA A 41 -9.35 16.86 4.01
CA ALA A 41 -9.65 17.83 2.97
C ALA A 41 -10.52 18.95 3.55
N HIS A 42 -9.98 20.17 3.56
CA HIS A 42 -10.70 21.36 3.99
C HIS A 42 -11.67 21.84 2.90
N PRO A 43 -12.72 22.60 3.25
CA PRO A 43 -13.55 23.29 2.26
C PRO A 43 -12.70 24.13 1.30
N TYR A 44 -13.16 24.30 0.06
CA TYR A 44 -12.42 25.11 -0.92
C TYR A 44 -12.18 26.52 -0.39
N GLY A 45 -10.96 27.01 -0.62
CA GLY A 45 -10.69 28.43 -0.57
C GLY A 45 -10.78 29.08 -1.96
N SER A 46 -10.59 30.39 -1.99
CA SER A 46 -10.48 31.17 -3.22
C SER A 46 -9.19 32.00 -3.20
N LEU A 47 -8.47 31.95 -4.31
CA LEU A 47 -7.42 32.89 -4.65
C LEU A 47 -8.00 33.91 -5.64
N GLN A 48 -8.28 35.12 -5.15
CA GLN A 48 -8.84 36.18 -5.99
C GLN A 48 -7.91 36.52 -7.16
N GLY A 49 -8.46 36.60 -8.37
CA GLY A 49 -7.75 37.02 -9.58
C GLY A 49 -6.73 36.02 -10.13
N SER A 50 -6.73 34.77 -9.67
CA SER A 50 -5.82 33.72 -10.17
C SER A 50 -6.45 32.90 -11.29
N ASP A 51 -5.74 32.75 -12.42
CA ASP A 51 -6.06 31.81 -13.50
C ASP A 51 -5.47 30.40 -13.27
N LYS A 52 -5.16 30.10 -12.00
CA LYS A 52 -4.49 28.88 -11.54
C LYS A 52 -5.20 28.30 -10.33
N PHE A 53 -5.01 27.01 -10.17
CA PHE A 53 -5.29 26.26 -8.96
C PHE A 53 -4.08 26.27 -8.03
N GLU A 54 -4.33 26.29 -6.72
CA GLU A 54 -3.32 26.09 -5.69
C GLU A 54 -3.67 24.89 -4.83
N VAL A 55 -2.76 23.93 -4.72
CA VAL A 55 -2.89 22.79 -3.82
C VAL A 55 -1.85 22.92 -2.72
N ARG A 56 -2.33 22.88 -1.49
CA ARG A 56 -1.52 22.96 -0.27
C ARG A 56 -1.68 21.69 0.53
N VAL A 57 -0.60 20.93 0.63
CA VAL A 57 -0.54 19.69 1.41
C VAL A 57 0.32 19.94 2.64
N LYS A 58 -0.20 19.61 3.83
CA LYS A 58 0.48 19.84 5.11
C LYS A 58 0.59 18.55 5.88
N SER A 59 1.73 18.26 6.46
CA SER A 59 1.92 17.20 7.46
C SER A 59 2.62 17.79 8.67
N LYS A 60 1.82 18.25 9.64
CA LYS A 60 2.31 18.94 10.84
C LYS A 60 3.13 18.04 11.78
N GLN A 61 3.14 16.73 11.54
CA GLN A 61 3.94 15.76 12.28
C GLN A 61 5.43 15.84 11.97
N PHE A 62 5.84 16.55 10.92
CA PHE A 62 7.24 16.64 10.52
C PHE A 62 7.66 18.10 10.35
N LYS A 63 8.94 18.37 10.61
CA LYS A 63 9.54 19.67 10.34
C LYS A 63 9.47 19.99 8.84
N ASP A 64 9.12 21.23 8.52
CA ASP A 64 8.97 21.73 7.15
C ASP A 64 7.97 20.90 6.30
N GLY A 65 7.02 20.23 6.95
CA GLY A 65 5.99 19.41 6.31
C GLY A 65 4.87 20.25 5.66
N GLU A 66 5.21 21.19 4.80
CA GLU A 66 4.25 21.92 3.98
C GLU A 66 4.75 21.99 2.54
N TRP A 67 3.87 21.62 1.60
CA TRP A 67 4.13 21.62 0.17
C TRP A 67 3.04 22.38 -0.56
N LEU A 68 3.44 23.35 -1.37
CA LEU A 68 2.54 24.25 -2.07
C LEU A 68 2.80 24.18 -3.57
N TYR A 69 1.74 23.97 -4.35
CA TYR A 69 1.82 23.79 -5.80
C TYR A 69 0.83 24.68 -6.53
N HIS A 70 1.29 25.36 -7.59
CA HIS A 70 0.41 25.96 -8.60
C HIS A 70 0.21 25.02 -9.77
N ILE A 71 -1.04 24.95 -10.24
CA ILE A 71 -1.44 24.11 -11.36
C ILE A 71 -2.27 24.97 -12.32
N SER A 72 -1.99 24.87 -13.62
CA SER A 72 -2.75 25.58 -14.65
C SER A 72 -3.13 24.65 -15.79
N PRO A 73 -4.37 24.76 -16.33
CA PRO A 73 -4.73 24.08 -17.58
C PRO A 73 -3.79 24.47 -18.74
N LYS A 74 -3.30 25.71 -18.77
CA LYS A 74 -2.41 26.23 -19.83
C LYS A 74 -1.06 25.52 -19.86
N THR A 75 -0.62 24.98 -18.72
CA THR A 75 0.63 24.23 -18.59
C THR A 75 0.39 22.72 -18.58
N GLY A 76 -0.77 22.24 -19.06
CA GLY A 76 -1.10 20.82 -19.08
C GLY A 76 -1.22 20.21 -17.69
N PHE A 77 -1.64 21.00 -16.69
CA PHE A 77 -1.77 20.59 -15.29
C PHE A 77 -0.47 20.10 -14.62
N ILE A 78 0.70 20.49 -15.13
CA ILE A 78 1.98 20.21 -14.47
C ILE A 78 2.05 21.03 -13.16
N PRO A 79 2.23 20.39 -11.99
CA PRO A 79 2.36 21.10 -10.72
C PRO A 79 3.72 21.79 -10.61
N VAL A 80 3.69 23.06 -10.20
CA VAL A 80 4.89 23.90 -9.98
C VAL A 80 4.99 24.24 -8.49
N SER A 81 6.05 23.76 -7.83
CA SER A 81 6.31 24.02 -6.42
C SER A 81 6.59 25.50 -6.15
N ILE A 82 6.04 26.01 -5.05
CA ILE A 82 6.26 27.36 -4.53
C ILE A 82 7.17 27.29 -3.31
N GLY A 83 8.19 28.15 -3.25
CA GLY A 83 9.13 28.18 -2.11
C GLY A 83 10.15 27.04 -2.08
N GLY A 84 10.22 26.22 -3.15
CA GLY A 84 11.28 25.21 -3.34
C GLY A 84 11.07 23.89 -2.59
N SER A 85 10.09 23.79 -1.68
CA SER A 85 9.73 22.53 -1.02
C SER A 85 9.04 21.59 -2.01
N LYS A 86 9.60 20.40 -2.21
CA LYS A 86 9.08 19.40 -3.16
C LYS A 86 8.95 18.04 -2.50
N ASN A 87 7.85 17.37 -2.78
CA ASN A 87 7.67 15.95 -2.49
C ASN A 87 7.24 15.24 -3.79
N PRO A 88 8.05 14.28 -4.30
CA PRO A 88 7.77 13.64 -5.59
C PRO A 88 6.45 12.86 -5.58
N PHE A 89 6.05 12.26 -4.46
CA PHE A 89 4.77 11.54 -4.38
C PHE A 89 3.58 12.51 -4.49
N ILE A 90 3.65 13.64 -3.79
CA ILE A 90 2.60 14.68 -3.84
C ILE A 90 2.49 15.28 -5.25
N GLU A 91 3.63 15.60 -5.88
CA GLU A 91 3.66 16.12 -7.26
C GLU A 91 2.98 15.17 -8.24
N LYS A 92 3.30 13.87 -8.19
CA LYS A 92 2.71 12.89 -9.12
C LYS A 92 1.23 12.67 -8.85
N VAL A 93 0.78 12.68 -7.59
CA VAL A 93 -0.65 12.60 -7.28
C VAL A 93 -1.39 13.81 -7.86
N ILE A 94 -0.92 15.03 -7.60
CA ILE A 94 -1.55 16.25 -8.13
C ILE A 94 -1.60 16.22 -9.66
N ALA A 95 -0.47 15.90 -10.32
CA ALA A 95 -0.41 15.84 -11.77
C ALA A 95 -1.44 14.85 -12.37
N ASN A 96 -1.54 13.64 -11.81
CA ASN A 96 -2.46 12.62 -12.30
C ASN A 96 -3.92 12.98 -12.05
N VAL A 97 -4.26 13.42 -10.85
CA VAL A 97 -5.64 13.78 -10.49
C VAL A 97 -6.14 14.93 -11.36
N PHE A 98 -5.36 16.00 -11.52
CA PHE A 98 -5.77 17.14 -12.36
C PHE A 98 -5.80 16.77 -13.86
N SER A 99 -4.87 15.94 -14.34
CA SER A 99 -4.87 15.48 -15.74
C SER A 99 -6.05 14.57 -16.07
N TYR A 100 -6.55 13.81 -15.10
CA TYR A 100 -7.71 12.93 -15.24
C TYR A 100 -9.02 13.72 -15.17
N PHE A 101 -9.26 14.46 -14.07
CA PHE A 101 -10.52 15.18 -13.86
C PHE A 101 -10.65 16.46 -14.69
N LYS A 102 -9.53 17.06 -15.13
CA LYS A 102 -9.48 18.26 -15.98
C LYS A 102 -10.43 19.38 -15.52
N PRO A 103 -10.32 19.84 -14.27
CA PRO A 103 -11.23 20.86 -13.75
C PRO A 103 -11.16 22.14 -14.59
N ASN A 104 -12.33 22.67 -14.96
CA ASN A 104 -12.45 23.92 -15.71
C ASN A 104 -12.28 25.12 -14.75
N MET A 105 -11.39 26.05 -15.08
CA MET A 105 -11.20 27.25 -14.26
C MET A 105 -12.47 28.12 -14.13
N ASP A 106 -13.37 28.10 -15.10
CA ASP A 106 -14.63 28.87 -15.02
C ASP A 106 -15.53 28.35 -13.88
N ASP A 107 -15.64 27.02 -13.76
CA ASP A 107 -16.43 26.36 -12.71
C ASP A 107 -15.80 26.50 -11.31
N TYR A 108 -14.47 26.67 -11.27
CA TYR A 108 -13.67 26.70 -10.04
C TYR A 108 -13.07 28.08 -9.73
N CYS A 109 -13.49 29.15 -10.41
CA CYS A 109 -12.94 30.51 -10.25
C CYS A 109 -12.95 31.01 -8.79
N ASN A 110 -13.96 30.61 -8.00
CA ASN A 110 -14.08 30.94 -6.58
C ASN A 110 -13.77 29.74 -5.65
N ARG A 111 -13.20 28.66 -6.19
CA ARG A 111 -12.95 27.37 -5.51
C ARG A 111 -11.63 26.75 -5.95
N ASN A 112 -10.61 27.58 -6.15
CA ASN A 112 -9.33 27.22 -6.75
C ASN A 112 -8.20 26.99 -5.72
N LEU A 113 -8.49 27.03 -4.41
CA LEU A 113 -7.55 26.65 -3.35
C LEU A 113 -7.99 25.36 -2.67
N PHE A 114 -7.14 24.34 -2.72
CA PHE A 114 -7.33 23.03 -2.10
C PHE A 114 -6.33 22.87 -0.95
N VAL A 115 -6.83 22.68 0.27
CA VAL A 115 -5.98 22.48 1.45
C VAL A 115 -6.24 21.09 2.03
N ILE A 116 -5.17 20.32 2.21
CA ILE A 116 -5.24 18.95 2.72
C ILE A 116 -4.19 18.78 3.82
N ASP A 117 -4.63 18.41 5.02
CA ASP A 117 -3.74 17.98 6.09
C ASP A 117 -3.56 16.46 6.03
N ILE A 118 -2.33 15.96 6.20
CA ILE A 118 -1.95 14.55 6.18
C ILE A 118 -1.38 14.17 7.55
N PHE A 119 -1.86 13.04 8.07
CA PHE A 119 -1.37 12.45 9.31
C PHE A 119 -1.06 10.96 9.13
N SER A 120 -0.10 10.43 9.90
CA SER A 120 0.25 9.01 9.97
C SER A 120 0.20 8.53 11.41
N ASP A 121 -0.37 7.34 11.63
CA ASP A 121 -0.24 6.65 12.91
C ASP A 121 1.23 6.29 13.20
N ASP A 122 1.59 6.16 14.48
CA ASP A 122 2.97 5.93 14.95
C ASP A 122 3.65 4.72 14.28
N ALA A 123 2.90 3.70 13.90
CA ALA A 123 3.45 2.47 13.34
C ALA A 123 4.22 2.66 12.02
N TYR A 124 4.02 3.77 11.30
CA TYR A 124 4.71 4.02 10.01
C TYR A 124 6.16 4.52 10.16
N HIS A 125 6.50 5.07 11.31
CA HIS A 125 7.75 5.80 11.54
C HIS A 125 8.42 5.39 12.85
N SER A 126 9.75 5.46 12.89
CA SER A 126 10.48 5.33 14.15
C SER A 126 10.09 6.44 15.10
N GLN A 127 9.93 6.10 16.37
CA GLN A 127 9.55 7.03 17.44
C GLN A 127 10.75 7.60 18.20
N GLU A 128 11.96 7.40 17.67
CA GLU A 128 13.16 8.05 18.17
C GLU A 128 13.04 9.57 17.99
N ASP A 129 13.34 10.30 19.08
CA ASP A 129 13.32 11.76 19.14
C ASP A 129 11.96 12.42 18.76
N SER A 130 10.85 11.69 18.91
CA SER A 130 9.49 12.23 18.70
C SER A 130 8.88 12.76 20.00
N VAL A 131 8.04 13.78 19.88
CA VAL A 131 7.17 14.26 20.95
C VAL A 131 5.77 13.70 20.71
N THR A 132 5.30 12.89 21.64
CA THR A 132 3.95 12.35 21.58
C THR A 132 2.93 13.37 22.09
N GLU A 133 1.93 13.67 21.27
CA GLU A 133 0.77 14.44 21.68
C GLU A 133 -0.50 13.57 21.69
N HIS A 134 -1.38 13.84 22.65
CA HIS A 134 -2.71 13.25 22.71
C HIS A 134 -3.74 14.24 22.17
N ARG A 135 -4.47 13.84 21.13
CA ARG A 135 -5.59 14.60 20.56
C ARG A 135 -6.87 13.76 20.68
N GLY A 136 -7.61 14.00 21.77
CA GLY A 136 -8.71 13.13 22.17
C GLY A 136 -8.18 11.72 22.49
N ASN A 137 -8.79 10.69 21.87
CA ASN A 137 -8.38 9.29 22.07
C ASN A 137 -7.23 8.85 21.14
N ARG A 138 -6.73 9.73 20.25
CA ARG A 138 -5.64 9.38 19.35
C ARG A 138 -4.31 9.91 19.86
N ARG A 139 -3.31 9.05 19.76
CA ARG A 139 -1.91 9.35 20.02
C ARG A 139 -1.23 9.62 18.67
N LEU A 140 -0.60 10.78 18.54
CA LEU A 140 0.14 11.15 17.34
C LEU A 140 1.54 11.60 17.76
N SER A 141 2.53 11.14 17.03
CA SER A 141 3.91 11.55 17.27
C SER A 141 4.34 12.64 16.28
N PHE A 142 5.01 13.65 16.83
CA PHE A 142 5.51 14.82 16.14
C PHE A 142 7.03 14.81 16.18
N HIS A 143 7.67 14.98 15.04
CA HIS A 143 9.10 14.84 14.86
C HIS A 143 9.73 16.22 14.61
N SER A 144 10.88 16.48 15.25
CA SER A 144 11.72 17.66 14.97
C SER A 144 12.47 17.57 13.64
N HIS A 145 12.39 16.43 12.97
CA HIS A 145 13.06 16.11 11.71
C HIS A 145 12.10 16.18 10.52
N ARG A 146 12.67 16.31 9.32
CA ARG A 146 11.90 16.25 8.08
C ARG A 146 11.41 14.82 7.83
N ILE A 147 10.32 14.67 7.08
CA ILE A 147 9.75 13.34 6.76
C ILE A 147 10.76 12.40 6.06
N GLU A 148 11.71 12.97 5.30
CA GLU A 148 12.76 12.18 4.62
C GLU A 148 13.83 11.65 5.58
N GLU A 149 13.98 12.28 6.74
CA GLU A 149 15.00 11.98 7.76
C GLU A 149 14.48 10.98 8.81
N VAL A 150 13.16 10.87 8.97
CA VAL A 150 12.56 9.94 9.94
C VAL A 150 12.50 8.52 9.36
N PRO A 151 13.15 7.52 10.00
CA PRO A 151 13.15 6.15 9.52
C PRO A 151 11.75 5.57 9.35
N LYS A 152 11.53 4.84 8.26
CA LYS A 152 10.28 4.15 7.93
C LYS A 152 10.33 2.69 8.39
N THR A 153 9.23 2.17 8.88
CA THR A 153 9.07 0.78 9.37
C THR A 153 8.71 -0.23 8.27
N GLY A 154 8.55 0.21 7.02
CA GLY A 154 8.24 -0.67 5.88
C GLY A 154 6.75 -1.03 5.70
N LEU A 155 5.84 -0.40 6.44
CA LEU A 155 4.38 -0.64 6.36
C LEU A 155 3.69 0.00 5.15
N GLY A 156 4.45 0.55 4.20
CA GLY A 156 3.91 1.17 3.00
C GLY A 156 3.43 2.62 3.18
N SER A 157 4.17 3.45 3.92
CA SER A 157 3.78 4.86 4.15
C SER A 157 3.61 5.66 2.85
N SER A 158 4.44 5.43 1.83
CA SER A 158 4.28 6.10 0.53
C SER A 158 3.03 5.66 -0.22
N ALA A 159 2.67 4.37 -0.16
CA ALA A 159 1.43 3.85 -0.73
C ALA A 159 0.20 4.42 -0.01
N GLY A 160 0.22 4.43 1.32
CA GLY A 160 -0.84 5.07 2.12
C GLY A 160 -0.99 6.56 1.79
N LEU A 161 0.12 7.30 1.68
CA LEU A 161 0.15 8.72 1.32
C LEU A 161 -0.50 8.97 -0.04
N VAL A 162 -0.05 8.28 -1.10
CA VAL A 162 -0.59 8.53 -2.44
C VAL A 162 -2.05 8.16 -2.54
N THR A 163 -2.49 7.06 -1.91
CA THR A 163 -3.88 6.63 -1.94
C THR A 163 -4.77 7.63 -1.23
N VAL A 164 -4.44 8.00 0.01
CA VAL A 164 -5.29 8.90 0.80
C VAL A 164 -5.31 10.32 0.22
N LEU A 165 -4.20 10.80 -0.33
CA LEU A 165 -4.13 12.11 -0.99
C LEU A 165 -4.89 12.12 -2.31
N THR A 166 -4.82 11.03 -3.09
CA THR A 166 -5.59 10.88 -4.33
C THR A 166 -7.09 10.91 -4.03
N THR A 167 -7.54 10.16 -3.01
CA THR A 167 -8.94 10.20 -2.55
C THR A 167 -9.35 11.61 -2.11
N ALA A 168 -8.53 12.26 -1.27
CA ALA A 168 -8.82 13.60 -0.76
C ALA A 168 -8.92 14.63 -1.90
N LEU A 169 -8.02 14.60 -2.87
CA LEU A 169 -8.07 15.49 -4.04
C LEU A 169 -9.25 15.17 -4.97
N ALA A 170 -9.48 13.88 -5.27
CA ALA A 170 -10.61 13.44 -6.09
C ALA A 170 -11.96 13.86 -5.50
N SER A 171 -12.08 13.90 -4.17
CA SER A 171 -13.27 14.37 -3.48
C SER A 171 -13.65 15.82 -3.83
N PHE A 172 -12.72 16.64 -4.30
CA PHE A 172 -13.03 17.99 -4.77
C PHE A 172 -13.56 18.03 -6.21
N PHE A 173 -13.47 16.96 -6.96
CA PHE A 173 -13.98 16.88 -8.34
C PHE A 173 -15.20 15.98 -8.45
N VAL A 174 -15.40 15.10 -7.47
CA VAL A 174 -16.48 14.14 -7.41
C VAL A 174 -17.39 14.46 -6.24
N SER A 175 -18.62 14.90 -6.53
CA SER A 175 -19.63 15.20 -5.51
C SER A 175 -20.25 13.97 -4.86
N ASP A 176 -20.23 12.82 -5.55
CA ASP A 176 -20.98 11.62 -5.17
C ASP A 176 -20.07 10.43 -4.82
N LEU A 177 -18.92 10.74 -4.21
CA LEU A 177 -17.88 9.76 -3.89
C LEU A 177 -18.36 8.73 -2.85
N GLU A 178 -19.26 9.13 -1.95
CA GLU A 178 -19.80 8.29 -0.88
C GLU A 178 -20.86 7.29 -1.36
N ASN A 179 -21.62 7.62 -2.40
CA ASN A 179 -22.65 6.71 -2.92
C ASN A 179 -22.12 5.77 -4.03
N ASN A 180 -20.92 6.01 -4.56
CA ASN A 180 -20.31 5.21 -5.63
C ASN A 180 -18.91 4.71 -5.25
N VAL A 181 -18.75 4.26 -4.00
CA VAL A 181 -17.46 3.87 -3.44
C VAL A 181 -16.73 2.84 -4.32
N ASP A 182 -17.41 1.80 -4.81
CA ASP A 182 -16.74 0.75 -5.58
C ASP A 182 -16.14 1.26 -6.89
N LYS A 183 -16.93 2.04 -7.66
CA LYS A 183 -16.48 2.68 -8.89
C LYS A 183 -15.31 3.61 -8.64
N TYR A 184 -15.44 4.52 -7.67
CA TYR A 184 -14.39 5.49 -7.40
C TYR A 184 -13.17 4.86 -6.72
N ARG A 185 -13.32 3.76 -5.98
CA ARG A 185 -12.19 3.00 -5.41
C ARG A 185 -11.27 2.46 -6.50
N GLU A 186 -11.82 1.96 -7.61
CA GLU A 186 -11.03 1.51 -8.76
C GLU A 186 -10.30 2.68 -9.43
N VAL A 187 -10.99 3.78 -9.71
CA VAL A 187 -10.37 5.00 -10.25
C VAL A 187 -9.25 5.52 -9.34
N ILE A 188 -9.52 5.62 -8.04
CA ILE A 188 -8.55 6.06 -7.03
C ILE A 188 -7.35 5.11 -6.98
N HIS A 189 -7.58 3.80 -6.98
CA HIS A 189 -6.51 2.80 -7.02
C HIS A 189 -5.62 2.99 -8.25
N ASN A 190 -6.22 3.06 -9.44
CA ASN A 190 -5.49 3.16 -10.70
C ASN A 190 -4.67 4.45 -10.77
N LEU A 191 -5.25 5.60 -10.40
CA LEU A 191 -4.54 6.88 -10.33
C LEU A 191 -3.42 6.87 -9.30
N SER A 192 -3.67 6.31 -8.11
CA SER A 192 -2.66 6.19 -7.04
C SER A 192 -1.50 5.30 -7.47
N GLN A 193 -1.79 4.21 -8.20
CA GLN A 193 -0.80 3.26 -8.68
C GLN A 193 0.11 3.89 -9.74
N VAL A 194 -0.45 4.65 -10.68
CA VAL A 194 0.32 5.43 -11.66
C VAL A 194 1.20 6.45 -10.94
N ALA A 195 0.63 7.23 -10.02
CA ALA A 195 1.37 8.26 -9.28
C ALA A 195 2.53 7.67 -8.45
N HIS A 196 2.29 6.53 -7.79
CA HIS A 196 3.31 5.83 -7.01
C HIS A 196 4.47 5.34 -7.88
N CYS A 197 4.17 4.66 -8.99
CA CYS A 197 5.20 4.17 -9.92
C CYS A 197 6.03 5.32 -10.51
N GLN A 198 5.39 6.42 -10.88
CA GLN A 198 6.06 7.61 -11.41
C GLN A 198 6.94 8.29 -10.37
N ALA A 199 6.51 8.36 -9.10
CA ALA A 199 7.29 8.97 -8.03
C ALA A 199 8.48 8.09 -7.62
N GLN A 200 8.31 6.76 -7.68
CA GLN A 200 9.36 5.80 -7.35
C GLN A 200 10.39 5.62 -8.48
N GLY A 201 10.04 6.02 -9.72
CA GLY A 201 10.89 5.86 -10.91
C GLY A 201 11.01 4.41 -11.40
N LYS A 202 10.17 3.50 -10.88
CA LYS A 202 10.12 2.09 -11.28
C LYS A 202 8.73 1.51 -11.04
N ILE A 203 8.44 0.42 -11.74
CA ILE A 203 7.16 -0.28 -11.61
C ILE A 203 7.32 -1.44 -10.63
N GLY A 204 6.95 -1.19 -9.37
CA GLY A 204 6.89 -2.20 -8.31
C GLY A 204 5.79 -3.23 -8.54
N SER A 205 5.55 -4.09 -7.55
CA SER A 205 4.47 -5.08 -7.58
C SER A 205 3.07 -4.46 -7.55
N GLY A 206 2.90 -3.28 -6.94
CA GLY A 206 1.62 -2.57 -6.81
C GLY A 206 0.70 -3.05 -5.68
N PHE A 207 1.09 -4.12 -4.98
CA PHE A 207 0.27 -4.70 -3.90
C PHE A 207 0.09 -3.74 -2.71
N ASP A 208 1.02 -2.80 -2.51
CA ASP A 208 1.02 -1.85 -1.40
C ASP A 208 -0.05 -0.78 -1.61
N VAL A 209 -0.15 -0.24 -2.82
CA VAL A 209 -1.22 0.69 -3.21
C VAL A 209 -2.57 -0.03 -3.24
N ALA A 210 -2.62 -1.26 -3.78
CA ALA A 210 -3.83 -2.07 -3.77
C ALA A 210 -4.33 -2.33 -2.33
N ALA A 211 -3.46 -2.70 -1.40
CA ALA A 211 -3.86 -2.88 -0.01
C ALA A 211 -4.28 -1.56 0.67
N ALA A 212 -3.65 -0.44 0.32
CA ALA A 212 -4.07 0.88 0.81
C ALA A 212 -5.47 1.29 0.29
N ALA A 213 -5.89 0.81 -0.88
CA ALA A 213 -7.20 1.12 -1.45
C ALA A 213 -8.30 0.12 -1.05
N TYR A 214 -7.96 -1.17 -0.92
CA TYR A 214 -8.93 -2.26 -0.73
C TYR A 214 -8.83 -2.97 0.63
N GLY A 215 -7.80 -2.69 1.43
CA GLY A 215 -7.54 -3.40 2.69
C GLY A 215 -6.86 -4.75 2.46
N SER A 216 -7.36 -5.79 3.13
CA SER A 216 -6.80 -7.14 3.02
C SER A 216 -7.25 -7.82 1.74
N ILE A 217 -6.29 -8.32 0.96
CA ILE A 217 -6.51 -8.78 -0.41
C ILE A 217 -5.64 -9.98 -0.79
N ARG A 218 -6.22 -10.87 -1.61
CA ARG A 218 -5.48 -11.78 -2.49
C ARG A 218 -5.21 -11.05 -3.80
N TYR A 219 -3.94 -10.90 -4.13
CA TYR A 219 -3.45 -9.96 -5.11
C TYR A 219 -2.65 -10.64 -6.22
N ARG A 220 -2.90 -10.25 -7.47
CA ARG A 220 -2.03 -10.55 -8.62
C ARG A 220 -1.72 -9.26 -9.33
N ARG A 221 -0.45 -9.00 -9.61
CA ARG A 221 0.00 -7.73 -10.19
C ARG A 221 -0.49 -7.54 -11.62
N PHE A 222 -0.62 -6.29 -12.01
CA PHE A 222 -0.82 -5.88 -13.40
C PHE A 222 0.49 -6.00 -14.21
N PRO A 223 0.42 -6.17 -15.55
CA PRO A 223 1.57 -6.09 -16.44
C PRO A 223 2.29 -4.74 -16.37
N PRO A 224 3.62 -4.68 -16.17
CA PRO A 224 4.35 -3.41 -16.08
C PRO A 224 4.18 -2.49 -17.30
N ALA A 225 3.98 -3.09 -18.49
CA ALA A 225 3.81 -2.36 -19.74
C ALA A 225 2.67 -1.33 -19.72
N LEU A 226 1.62 -1.57 -18.93
CA LEU A 226 0.46 -0.68 -18.82
C LEU A 226 0.85 0.74 -18.41
N ILE A 227 1.72 0.85 -17.40
CA ILE A 227 2.15 2.15 -16.87
C ILE A 227 3.36 2.68 -17.63
N SER A 228 4.29 1.82 -18.07
CA SER A 228 5.48 2.28 -18.81
C SER A 228 5.15 2.85 -20.18
N ASN A 229 4.00 2.51 -20.75
CA ASN A 229 3.55 3.01 -22.05
C ASN A 229 2.86 4.38 -21.97
N LEU A 230 2.61 4.90 -20.76
CA LEU A 230 2.11 6.26 -20.62
C LEU A 230 3.15 7.27 -21.13
N PRO A 231 2.73 8.32 -21.85
CA PRO A 231 3.64 9.40 -22.22
C PRO A 231 4.09 10.18 -20.99
N ASP A 232 5.09 11.04 -21.16
CA ASP A 232 5.54 11.93 -20.09
C ASP A 232 4.44 12.89 -19.65
N ILE A 233 4.39 13.15 -18.34
CA ILE A 233 3.50 14.15 -17.75
C ILE A 233 3.75 15.51 -18.42
N GLY A 234 2.66 16.17 -18.83
CA GLY A 234 2.71 17.45 -19.54
C GLY A 234 2.66 17.33 -21.06
N SER A 235 2.81 16.12 -21.62
CA SER A 235 2.47 15.86 -23.02
C SER A 235 1.00 16.21 -23.29
N ALA A 236 0.72 16.77 -24.47
CA ALA A 236 -0.64 17.11 -24.88
C ALA A 236 -1.59 15.90 -24.88
N THR A 237 -1.07 14.68 -25.04
CA THR A 237 -1.84 13.43 -25.04
C THR A 237 -1.89 12.73 -23.67
N TYR A 238 -1.19 13.25 -22.66
CA TYR A 238 -1.09 12.60 -21.35
C TYR A 238 -2.47 12.40 -20.70
N GLY A 239 -3.26 13.47 -20.60
CA GLY A 239 -4.56 13.40 -19.92
C GLY A 239 -5.58 12.50 -20.62
N SER A 240 -5.53 12.34 -21.94
CA SER A 240 -6.41 11.40 -22.65
C SER A 240 -5.93 9.96 -22.52
N LYS A 241 -4.61 9.71 -22.60
CA LYS A 241 -4.04 8.38 -22.39
C LYS A 241 -4.20 7.89 -20.95
N LEU A 242 -4.08 8.78 -19.97
CA LEU A 242 -4.35 8.46 -18.57
C LEU A 242 -5.81 8.10 -18.34
N ALA A 243 -6.76 8.86 -18.91
CA ALA A 243 -8.18 8.56 -18.79
C ALA A 243 -8.52 7.19 -19.41
N HIS A 244 -8.05 6.92 -20.64
CA HIS A 244 -8.22 5.61 -21.28
C HIS A 244 -7.63 4.47 -20.44
N LEU A 245 -6.42 4.65 -19.88
CA LEU A 245 -5.82 3.65 -18.99
C LEU A 245 -6.66 3.40 -17.73
N VAL A 246 -7.27 4.44 -17.16
CA VAL A 246 -8.02 4.31 -15.91
C VAL A 246 -9.43 3.78 -16.14
N ASP A 247 -10.09 4.17 -17.22
CA ASP A 247 -11.52 3.92 -17.46
C ASP A 247 -11.80 2.75 -18.43
N GLU A 248 -10.89 2.45 -19.36
CA GLU A 248 -11.16 1.55 -20.50
C GLU A 248 -10.21 0.33 -20.59
N GLU A 249 -8.98 0.45 -20.12
CA GLU A 249 -8.00 -0.65 -20.19
C GLU A 249 -8.27 -1.74 -19.14
N ASP A 250 -8.12 -3.01 -19.54
CA ASP A 250 -8.07 -4.12 -18.58
C ASP A 250 -6.67 -4.21 -17.96
N TRP A 251 -6.57 -3.91 -16.68
CA TRP A 251 -5.31 -3.97 -15.95
C TRP A 251 -4.80 -5.41 -15.77
N ASN A 252 -5.62 -6.42 -16.09
CA ASN A 252 -5.37 -7.84 -15.83
C ASN A 252 -4.86 -8.08 -14.40
N ILE A 253 -5.35 -7.26 -13.48
CA ILE A 253 -5.02 -7.27 -12.07
C ILE A 253 -6.03 -8.15 -11.36
N THR A 254 -5.63 -8.80 -10.28
CA THR A 254 -6.59 -9.52 -9.44
C THR A 254 -6.53 -8.92 -8.05
N ILE A 255 -7.65 -8.37 -7.60
CA ILE A 255 -7.83 -7.85 -6.25
C ILE A 255 -9.09 -8.51 -5.68
N LYS A 256 -8.91 -9.60 -4.94
CA LYS A 256 -10.00 -10.30 -4.28
C LYS A 256 -9.93 -10.03 -2.79
N SER A 257 -11.05 -9.68 -2.17
CA SER A 257 -11.11 -9.55 -0.71
C SER A 257 -10.68 -10.87 -0.08
N ASN A 258 -9.73 -10.80 0.85
CA ASN A 258 -9.32 -11.95 1.64
C ASN A 258 -8.85 -11.41 3.00
N HIS A 259 -9.38 -11.95 4.09
CA HIS A 259 -9.13 -11.42 5.42
C HIS A 259 -8.34 -12.41 6.26
N LEU A 260 -7.77 -11.93 7.36
CA LEU A 260 -7.34 -12.84 8.41
C LEU A 260 -8.61 -13.36 9.11
N PRO A 261 -8.67 -14.66 9.44
CA PRO A 261 -9.77 -15.22 10.20
C PRO A 261 -10.07 -14.37 11.43
N SER A 262 -11.35 -14.09 11.64
CA SER A 262 -11.80 -13.46 12.89
C SER A 262 -11.30 -14.26 14.11
N GLY A 263 -10.85 -13.56 15.14
CA GLY A 263 -10.14 -14.15 16.29
C GLY A 263 -8.62 -14.25 16.15
N LEU A 264 -8.05 -14.16 14.93
CA LEU A 264 -6.60 -14.11 14.75
C LEU A 264 -6.07 -12.67 14.71
N THR A 265 -5.00 -12.42 15.46
CA THR A 265 -4.29 -11.13 15.47
C THR A 265 -2.90 -11.27 14.88
N LEU A 266 -2.55 -10.37 13.95
CA LEU A 266 -1.18 -10.29 13.42
C LEU A 266 -0.30 -9.45 14.34
N TRP A 267 0.72 -10.09 14.91
CA TRP A 267 1.78 -9.41 15.64
C TRP A 267 2.95 -9.11 14.69
N MET A 268 3.39 -7.85 14.67
CA MET A 268 4.54 -7.42 13.87
C MET A 268 5.67 -6.97 14.77
N GLY A 269 6.87 -7.49 14.51
CA GLY A 269 8.11 -7.04 15.12
C GLY A 269 9.02 -6.44 14.06
N ASP A 270 9.51 -5.23 14.29
CA ASP A 270 10.56 -4.62 13.47
C ASP A 270 11.94 -5.10 13.97
N ILE A 271 12.78 -5.54 13.05
CA ILE A 271 14.17 -5.93 13.34
C ILE A 271 15.04 -4.84 12.77
N LYS A 272 15.80 -4.16 13.63
CA LYS A 272 16.61 -2.97 13.35
C LYS A 272 17.86 -3.24 12.49
N ASN A 273 17.71 -3.99 11.41
CA ASN A 273 18.73 -4.26 10.40
C ASN A 273 18.13 -3.91 9.04
N GLY A 274 18.42 -2.69 8.55
CA GLY A 274 17.93 -2.24 7.25
C GLY A 274 18.29 -3.24 6.15
N SER A 275 17.33 -3.59 5.30
CA SER A 275 17.57 -4.40 4.11
C SER A 275 17.44 -3.54 2.86
N GLU A 276 18.46 -3.56 1.99
CA GLU A 276 18.35 -2.94 0.67
C GLU A 276 17.51 -3.85 -0.24
N THR A 277 16.19 -3.68 -0.21
CA THR A 277 15.22 -4.51 -0.94
C THR A 277 15.58 -4.70 -2.41
N VAL A 278 16.14 -3.66 -3.06
CA VAL A 278 16.54 -3.71 -4.48
C VAL A 278 17.67 -4.72 -4.72
N LYS A 279 18.70 -4.73 -3.86
CA LYS A 279 19.81 -5.68 -3.97
C LYS A 279 19.33 -7.12 -3.74
N LEU A 280 18.43 -7.33 -2.78
CA LEU A 280 17.87 -8.66 -2.50
C LEU A 280 17.06 -9.18 -3.69
N VAL A 281 16.16 -8.37 -4.25
CA VAL A 281 15.37 -8.75 -5.43
C VAL A 281 16.27 -9.09 -6.62
N GLN A 282 17.33 -8.31 -6.85
CA GLN A 282 18.27 -8.59 -7.94
C GLN A 282 19.04 -9.90 -7.73
N LYS A 283 19.50 -10.19 -6.51
CA LYS A 283 20.17 -11.46 -6.18
C LYS A 283 19.26 -12.66 -6.43
N VAL A 284 18.00 -12.59 -5.97
CA VAL A 284 17.01 -13.66 -6.18
C VAL A 284 16.71 -13.84 -7.66
N LYS A 285 16.54 -12.76 -8.42
CA LYS A 285 16.32 -12.83 -9.86
C LYS A 285 17.51 -13.49 -10.58
N ASN A 286 18.73 -13.04 -10.29
CA ASN A 286 19.94 -13.61 -10.89
C ASN A 286 20.09 -15.10 -10.58
N TRP A 287 19.82 -15.51 -9.33
CA TRP A 287 19.79 -16.91 -8.94
C TRP A 287 18.73 -17.69 -9.73
N TYR A 288 17.51 -17.17 -9.81
CA TYR A 288 16.41 -17.83 -10.52
C TYR A 288 16.78 -18.11 -11.98
N ASP A 289 17.31 -17.11 -12.68
CA ASP A 289 17.69 -17.20 -14.09
C ASP A 289 18.88 -18.17 -14.32
N SER A 290 19.81 -18.25 -13.35
CA SER A 290 21.04 -19.06 -13.47
C SER A 290 20.90 -20.52 -13.01
N HIS A 291 19.83 -20.87 -12.30
CA HIS A 291 19.63 -22.20 -11.69
C HIS A 291 18.39 -22.92 -12.23
N MET A 292 18.01 -22.64 -13.47
CA MET A 292 16.96 -23.39 -14.17
C MET A 292 17.43 -24.82 -14.52
N PRO A 293 16.58 -25.86 -14.37
CA PRO A 293 15.17 -25.83 -13.98
C PRO A 293 14.88 -25.94 -12.47
N GLU A 294 15.90 -26.08 -11.62
CA GLU A 294 15.73 -26.26 -10.16
C GLU A 294 15.05 -25.08 -9.48
N SER A 295 15.40 -23.85 -9.88
CA SER A 295 14.80 -22.62 -9.37
C SER A 295 13.29 -22.57 -9.61
N LEU A 296 12.84 -22.98 -10.80
CA LEU A 296 11.43 -23.08 -11.15
C LEU A 296 10.69 -24.12 -10.30
N LYS A 297 11.32 -25.26 -9.97
CA LYS A 297 10.72 -26.26 -9.08
C LYS A 297 10.49 -25.67 -7.68
N ILE A 298 11.45 -24.92 -7.15
CA ILE A 298 11.33 -24.25 -5.85
C ILE A 298 10.25 -23.18 -5.88
N TYR A 299 10.19 -22.37 -6.95
CA TYR A 299 9.12 -21.37 -7.13
C TYR A 299 7.74 -22.02 -7.23
N THR A 300 7.62 -23.15 -7.93
CA THR A 300 6.35 -23.90 -8.05
C THR A 300 5.91 -24.46 -6.70
N GLU A 301 6.83 -25.05 -5.92
CA GLU A 301 6.53 -25.52 -4.57
C GLU A 301 6.11 -24.36 -3.64
N LEU A 302 6.80 -23.22 -3.73
CA LEU A 302 6.49 -22.02 -2.96
C LEU A 302 5.11 -21.45 -3.34
N ASP A 303 4.77 -21.39 -4.64
CA ASP A 303 3.47 -20.95 -5.13
C ASP A 303 2.32 -21.84 -4.64
N HIS A 304 2.48 -23.17 -4.75
CA HIS A 304 1.50 -24.12 -4.21
C HIS A 304 1.35 -23.98 -2.69
N ALA A 305 2.44 -23.77 -1.97
CA ALA A 305 2.39 -23.55 -0.52
C ALA A 305 1.71 -22.23 -0.15
N ASN A 306 1.99 -21.14 -0.88
CA ASN A 306 1.28 -19.86 -0.73
C ASN A 306 -0.22 -20.04 -0.98
N SER A 307 -0.60 -20.76 -2.03
CA SER A 307 -2.01 -21.03 -2.36
C SER A 307 -2.71 -21.81 -1.25
N ARG A 308 -2.12 -22.90 -0.75
CA ARG A 308 -2.66 -23.65 0.40
C ARG A 308 -2.79 -22.81 1.66
N PHE A 309 -1.80 -21.95 1.93
CA PHE A 309 -1.87 -21.03 3.07
C PHE A 309 -3.05 -20.06 2.93
N MET A 310 -3.21 -19.42 1.76
CA MET A 310 -4.31 -18.50 1.48
C MET A 310 -5.67 -19.20 1.58
N ASP A 311 -5.82 -20.37 0.96
CA ASP A 311 -7.07 -21.13 0.97
C ASP A 311 -7.38 -21.65 2.38
N GLY A 312 -6.36 -22.06 3.15
CA GLY A 312 -6.49 -22.47 4.54
C GLY A 312 -6.97 -21.34 5.45
N LEU A 313 -6.47 -20.12 5.27
CA LEU A 313 -7.00 -18.95 5.99
C LEU A 313 -8.47 -18.68 5.62
N SER A 314 -8.84 -18.72 4.33
CA SER A 314 -10.23 -18.55 3.93
C SER A 314 -11.15 -19.68 4.41
N LYS A 315 -10.63 -20.88 4.68
CA LYS A 315 -11.39 -21.96 5.35
C LYS A 315 -11.60 -21.64 6.84
N LEU A 316 -10.56 -21.22 7.55
CA LEU A 316 -10.66 -20.84 8.96
C LEU A 316 -11.60 -19.66 9.19
N ASP A 317 -11.59 -18.66 8.31
CA ASP A 317 -12.49 -17.50 8.41
C ASP A 317 -13.95 -17.93 8.27
N ARG A 318 -14.27 -18.77 7.28
CA ARG A 318 -15.61 -19.34 7.11
C ARG A 318 -16.06 -20.21 8.27
N LEU A 319 -15.13 -20.96 8.90
CA LEU A 319 -15.43 -21.73 10.11
C LEU A 319 -15.72 -20.81 11.29
N HIS A 320 -14.99 -19.71 11.45
CA HIS A 320 -15.28 -18.75 12.51
C HIS A 320 -16.71 -18.21 12.40
N GLU A 321 -17.17 -17.96 11.17
CA GLU A 321 -18.53 -17.45 10.92
C GLU A 321 -19.64 -18.45 11.29
N THR A 322 -19.37 -19.75 11.41
CA THR A 322 -20.41 -20.74 11.78
C THR A 322 -20.80 -20.68 13.25
N HIS A 323 -19.91 -20.22 14.14
CA HIS A 323 -20.12 -20.14 15.59
C HIS A 323 -20.68 -21.46 16.19
N ASP A 324 -20.14 -22.60 15.75
CA ASP A 324 -20.50 -23.93 16.28
C ASP A 324 -19.41 -24.48 17.23
N ASP A 325 -19.76 -25.54 17.98
CA ASP A 325 -18.87 -26.20 18.94
C ASP A 325 -17.54 -26.66 18.31
N TYR A 326 -17.52 -26.95 17.01
CA TYR A 326 -16.30 -27.40 16.31
C TYR A 326 -15.37 -26.20 16.03
N SER A 327 -15.94 -25.09 15.59
CA SER A 327 -15.24 -23.82 15.41
C SER A 327 -14.64 -23.33 16.72
N ASP A 328 -15.42 -23.30 17.81
CA ASP A 328 -14.94 -22.89 19.13
C ASP A 328 -13.76 -23.74 19.60
N GLN A 329 -13.83 -25.06 19.41
CA GLN A 329 -12.72 -25.97 19.72
C GLN A 329 -11.45 -25.69 18.89
N ILE A 330 -11.59 -25.35 17.60
CA ILE A 330 -10.46 -24.97 16.74
C ILE A 330 -9.78 -23.70 17.28
N PHE A 331 -10.56 -22.66 17.57
CA PHE A 331 -10.01 -21.37 18.01
C PHE A 331 -9.44 -21.45 19.44
N GLU A 332 -10.07 -22.19 20.36
CA GLU A 332 -9.48 -22.50 21.67
C GLU A 332 -8.15 -23.26 21.54
N SER A 333 -8.06 -24.20 20.59
CA SER A 333 -6.82 -24.92 20.31
C SER A 333 -5.72 -24.00 19.77
N LEU A 334 -6.07 -23.06 18.89
CA LEU A 334 -5.15 -22.05 18.36
C LEU A 334 -4.63 -21.12 19.45
N GLU A 335 -5.50 -20.69 20.37
CA GLU A 335 -5.13 -19.86 21.52
C GLU A 335 -4.19 -20.59 22.48
N ARG A 336 -4.46 -21.86 22.78
CA ARG A 336 -3.57 -22.70 23.61
C ARG A 336 -2.24 -22.99 22.92
N ASN A 337 -2.22 -23.05 21.59
CA ASN A 337 -1.05 -23.32 20.75
C ASN A 337 -0.23 -24.55 21.19
N ASP A 338 -0.93 -25.63 21.58
CA ASP A 338 -0.32 -26.88 22.05
C ASP A 338 -0.44 -28.01 21.01
N CYS A 339 -0.23 -29.26 21.44
CA CYS A 339 -0.34 -30.43 20.56
C CYS A 339 -1.77 -30.73 20.11
N THR A 340 -2.80 -30.17 20.76
CA THR A 340 -4.20 -30.37 20.36
C THR A 340 -4.50 -29.82 18.97
N CYS A 341 -3.73 -28.83 18.51
CA CYS A 341 -3.85 -28.28 17.17
C CYS A 341 -3.72 -29.34 16.06
N GLN A 342 -2.97 -30.42 16.32
CA GLN A 342 -2.75 -31.50 15.35
C GLN A 342 -4.02 -32.34 15.09
N LYS A 343 -5.04 -32.21 15.94
CA LYS A 343 -6.32 -32.89 15.77
C LYS A 343 -7.17 -32.26 14.65
N TYR A 344 -6.93 -30.99 14.33
CA TYR A 344 -7.73 -30.24 13.38
C TYR A 344 -6.98 -30.12 12.04
N PRO A 345 -7.54 -30.67 10.95
CA PRO A 345 -6.89 -30.66 9.65
C PRO A 345 -6.68 -29.24 9.10
N GLU A 346 -7.59 -28.30 9.40
CA GLU A 346 -7.53 -26.92 8.92
C GLU A 346 -6.35 -26.16 9.52
N ILE A 347 -6.09 -26.35 10.82
CA ILE A 347 -4.92 -25.78 11.49
C ILE A 347 -3.64 -26.40 10.92
N THR A 348 -3.63 -27.73 10.77
CA THR A 348 -2.46 -28.47 10.29
C THR A 348 -2.10 -28.07 8.86
N GLU A 349 -3.08 -27.92 7.97
CA GLU A 349 -2.89 -27.49 6.58
C GLU A 349 -2.22 -26.11 6.50
N VAL A 350 -2.68 -25.14 7.31
CA VAL A 350 -2.09 -23.79 7.39
C VAL A 350 -0.66 -23.85 7.93
N ARG A 351 -0.41 -24.61 9.02
CA ARG A 351 0.93 -24.74 9.61
C ARG A 351 1.92 -25.40 8.66
N ASP A 352 1.50 -26.45 7.96
CA ASP A 352 2.32 -27.14 6.97
C ASP A 352 2.64 -26.25 5.77
N ALA A 353 1.67 -25.47 5.30
CA ALA A 353 1.89 -24.49 4.24
C ALA A 353 2.95 -23.44 4.66
N VAL A 354 2.83 -22.87 5.85
CA VAL A 354 3.84 -21.94 6.40
C VAL A 354 5.21 -22.60 6.52
N ALA A 355 5.27 -23.85 6.99
CA ALA A 355 6.53 -24.59 7.10
C ALA A 355 7.20 -24.81 5.74
N THR A 356 6.43 -25.14 4.70
CA THR A 356 6.95 -25.24 3.32
C THR A 356 7.42 -23.89 2.80
N ILE A 357 6.64 -22.81 2.97
CA ILE A 357 7.02 -21.45 2.54
C ILE A 357 8.39 -21.06 3.13
N ARG A 358 8.55 -21.22 4.44
CA ARG A 358 9.82 -20.91 5.14
C ARG A 358 10.97 -21.78 4.68
N ARG A 359 10.74 -23.08 4.49
CA ARG A 359 11.76 -24.00 3.96
C ARG A 359 12.24 -23.56 2.58
N SER A 360 11.33 -23.17 1.70
CA SER A 360 11.65 -22.65 0.37
C SER A 360 12.44 -21.35 0.46
N PHE A 361 12.03 -20.39 1.30
CA PHE A 361 12.79 -19.13 1.47
C PHE A 361 14.19 -19.33 2.05
N ARG A 362 14.37 -20.27 2.98
CA ARG A 362 15.71 -20.63 3.49
C ARG A 362 16.58 -21.25 2.41
N LYS A 363 16.00 -22.09 1.54
CA LYS A 363 16.71 -22.67 0.40
C LYS A 363 17.13 -21.57 -0.58
N ILE A 364 16.22 -20.66 -0.94
CA ILE A 364 16.54 -19.51 -1.79
C ILE A 364 17.60 -18.63 -1.12
N THR A 365 17.51 -18.39 0.19
CA THR A 365 18.52 -17.61 0.94
C THR A 365 19.91 -18.23 0.80
N LYS A 366 20.01 -19.55 1.02
CA LYS A 366 21.27 -20.29 0.92
C LYS A 366 21.85 -20.27 -0.50
N GLU A 367 21.01 -20.46 -1.51
CA GLU A 367 21.48 -20.61 -2.90
C GLU A 367 21.70 -19.28 -3.62
N SER A 368 20.92 -18.24 -3.29
CA SER A 368 21.06 -16.90 -3.91
C SER A 368 22.01 -15.96 -3.17
N GLY A 369 22.32 -16.25 -1.89
CA GLY A 369 23.04 -15.34 -1.01
C GLY A 369 22.27 -14.04 -0.71
N ALA A 370 20.95 -14.03 -0.94
CA ALA A 370 20.05 -12.96 -0.52
C ALA A 370 19.49 -13.30 0.87
N ASP A 371 19.63 -12.40 1.84
CA ASP A 371 19.16 -12.59 3.22
C ASP A 371 17.63 -12.43 3.31
N ILE A 372 16.88 -13.40 2.74
CA ILE A 372 15.40 -13.41 2.75
C ILE A 372 14.85 -13.89 4.09
N GLU A 373 15.35 -15.04 4.57
CA GLU A 373 15.09 -15.55 5.92
C GLU A 373 16.43 -15.97 6.55
N PRO A 374 17.29 -15.01 6.95
CA PRO A 374 18.57 -15.32 7.58
C PRO A 374 18.39 -16.05 8.92
N PRO A 375 19.42 -16.76 9.42
CA PRO A 375 19.35 -17.51 10.67
C PRO A 375 18.90 -16.68 11.88
N VAL A 376 19.32 -15.41 11.94
CA VAL A 376 18.93 -14.47 13.02
C VAL A 376 17.42 -14.27 13.05
N GLN A 377 16.79 -14.05 11.89
CA GLN A 377 15.33 -13.91 11.81
C GLN A 377 14.63 -15.22 12.21
N THR A 378 15.18 -16.37 11.81
CA THR A 378 14.67 -17.69 12.22
C THR A 378 14.70 -17.89 13.74
N ALA A 379 15.76 -17.44 14.42
CA ALA A 379 15.92 -17.56 15.86
C ALA A 379 14.86 -16.72 16.63
N TYR A 380 14.55 -15.50 16.18
CA TYR A 380 13.49 -14.68 16.80
C TYR A 380 12.12 -15.37 16.75
N TRP A 381 11.78 -16.04 15.65
CA TRP A 381 10.52 -16.79 15.56
C TRP A 381 10.44 -18.01 16.49
N MET A 382 11.57 -18.55 16.93
CA MET A 382 11.62 -19.65 17.90
C MET A 382 11.52 -19.14 19.34
N ILE A 383 12.03 -17.94 19.60
CA ILE A 383 12.02 -17.28 20.93
C ILE A 383 10.66 -16.62 21.20
N ALA A 384 9.97 -16.11 20.18
CA ALA A 384 8.66 -15.48 20.29
C ALA A 384 7.48 -16.46 20.47
N ARG A 385 7.75 -17.72 20.82
CA ARG A 385 6.70 -18.64 21.30
C ARG A 385 6.39 -18.25 22.75
N PRO A 386 5.17 -17.79 23.08
CA PRO A 386 4.78 -17.62 24.47
C PRO A 386 4.90 -18.92 25.26
#